data_AF-A0A1G8KKE6-F1
#
_entry.id   AF-A0A1G8KKE6-F1
#
_cell.length_a   1.000
_cell.length_b   1.000
_cell.length_c   1.000
_cell.angle_alpha   90.00
_cell.angle_beta   90.00
_cell.angle_gamma   90.00
#
_symmetry.space_group_name_H-M   'P 1'
#
loop_
_entity.id
_entity.type
_entity.pdbx_description
1 polymer ?
#
loop_
_entity_poly.entity_id
_entity_poly.type
_entity_poly.pdbx_seq_one_letter_code
_entity_poly.pdbx_strand_id
1 'polypeptide(L)'
;DQGSHFTSPTYTDLLHSHDINISMDGKGRALDNIIIERLWRSLKYEDIYLKEYETPRAVRQGIRNYLTFYNEERPHQALEDQPPAEIYQ
;
A
#
# COMPACT_ATOMS: atom_id res chain seq x y z
N ASP A 1 -10.99 -5.38 4.02
CA ASP A 1 -10.63 -6.81 3.88
C ASP A 1 -11.06 -7.58 5.12
N GLN A 2 -11.40 -8.86 5.01
CA GLN A 2 -11.85 -9.74 6.11
C GLN A 2 -11.02 -11.02 6.21
N GLY A 3 -9.81 -11.04 5.64
CA GLY A 3 -8.90 -12.18 5.79
C GLY A 3 -8.66 -12.54 7.26
N SER A 4 -8.46 -13.83 7.52
CA SER A 4 -8.29 -14.38 8.89
C SER A 4 -7.19 -13.70 9.71
N HIS A 5 -6.17 -13.15 9.04
CA HIS A 5 -5.11 -12.37 9.65
C HIS A 5 -5.60 -11.05 10.27
N PHE A 6 -6.59 -10.40 9.64
CA PHE A 6 -7.15 -9.11 10.09
C PHE A 6 -8.29 -9.28 11.10
N THR A 7 -8.92 -10.45 11.13
CA THR A 7 -10.00 -10.78 12.08
C THR A 7 -9.50 -11.55 13.32
N SER A 8 -8.19 -11.81 13.42
CA SER A 8 -7.60 -12.54 14.55
C SER A 8 -7.69 -11.71 15.84
N PRO A 9 -8.11 -12.29 16.98
CA PRO A 9 -8.15 -11.59 18.27
C PRO A 9 -6.79 -10.96 18.63
N THR A 10 -5.69 -11.67 18.38
CA THR A 10 -4.34 -11.15 18.64
C THR A 10 -4.04 -9.86 17.87
N TYR A 11 -4.57 -9.73 16.66
CA TYR A 11 -4.38 -8.54 15.83
C TYR A 11 -5.32 -7.42 16.27
N THR A 12 -6.59 -7.71 16.50
CA THR A 12 -7.58 -6.71 16.91
C THR A 12 -7.29 -6.14 18.29
N ASP A 13 -6.88 -6.98 19.24
CA ASP A 13 -6.58 -6.57 20.61
C ASP A 13 -5.35 -5.65 20.66
N LEU A 14 -4.33 -5.91 19.82
CA LEU A 14 -3.17 -5.04 19.67
C LEU A 14 -3.56 -3.66 19.12
N LEU A 15 -4.44 -3.61 18.13
CA LEU A 15 -4.90 -2.32 17.57
C LEU A 15 -5.73 -1.54 18.60
N HIS A 16 -6.62 -2.23 19.33
CA HIS A 16 -7.38 -1.62 20.41
C HIS A 16 -6.49 -1.12 21.55
N SER A 17 -5.41 -1.83 21.91
CA SER A 17 -4.47 -1.37 22.94
C SER A 17 -3.68 -0.11 22.55
N HIS A 18 -3.72 0.26 21.27
CA HIS A 18 -3.13 1.49 20.73
C HIS A 18 -4.19 2.53 20.32
N ASP A 19 -5.45 2.37 20.75
CA ASP A 19 -6.57 3.26 20.41
C ASP A 19 -6.81 3.40 18.89
N ILE A 20 -6.42 2.39 18.11
CA ILE A 20 -6.61 2.37 16.66
C ILE A 20 -8.02 1.86 16.34
N ASN A 21 -8.81 2.69 15.67
CA ASN A 21 -10.13 2.30 15.18
C ASN A 21 -10.01 1.35 14.00
N ILE A 22 -10.50 0.12 14.18
CA ILE A 22 -10.51 -0.90 13.14
C ILE A 22 -11.79 -0.76 12.31
N SER A 23 -11.67 -0.31 11.07
CA SER A 23 -12.76 -0.40 10.09
C SER A 23 -12.59 -1.67 9.25
N MET A 24 -13.13 -2.79 9.73
CA MET A 24 -13.29 -3.98 8.89
C MET A 24 -14.53 -3.80 8.02
N ASP A 25 -14.30 -3.80 6.72
CA ASP A 25 -15.30 -3.36 5.76
C ASP A 25 -16.54 -4.28 5.73
N GLY A 26 -17.72 -3.68 5.59
CA GLY A 26 -18.96 -4.41 5.30
C GLY A 26 -19.07 -4.68 3.80
N LYS A 27 -19.87 -5.67 3.36
CA LYS A 27 -20.14 -5.92 1.94
C LYS A 27 -20.57 -4.61 1.25
N GLY A 28 -19.71 -4.03 0.40
CA GLY A 28 -20.08 -2.89 -0.46
C GLY A 28 -19.08 -1.73 -0.58
N ARG A 29 -17.96 -1.67 0.16
CA ARG A 29 -16.99 -0.56 0.04
C ARG A 29 -15.67 -0.96 -0.64
N ALA A 30 -15.79 -1.51 -1.85
CA ALA A 30 -14.64 -1.74 -2.74
C ALA A 30 -13.78 -0.46 -2.97
N LEU A 31 -14.35 0.73 -2.73
CA LEU A 31 -13.67 2.02 -2.80
C LEU A 31 -12.57 2.18 -1.72
N ASP A 32 -12.73 1.59 -0.54
CA ASP A 32 -11.72 1.73 0.54
C ASP A 32 -10.42 0.99 0.19
N ASN A 33 -10.52 -0.10 -0.59
CA ASN A 33 -9.37 -0.85 -1.08
C ASN A 33 -8.77 -0.29 -2.38
N ILE A 34 -9.49 0.56 -3.12
CA ILE A 34 -9.11 0.93 -4.50
C ILE A 34 -7.74 1.63 -4.58
N ILE A 35 -7.39 2.38 -3.54
CA ILE A 35 -6.12 3.12 -3.46
C ILE A 35 -4.95 2.12 -3.35
N ILE A 36 -5.07 1.18 -2.42
CA ILE A 36 -4.06 0.14 -2.19
C ILE A 36 -3.95 -0.79 -3.40
N GLU A 37 -5.07 -1.17 -4.01
CA GLU A 37 -5.07 -1.98 -5.23
C GLU A 37 -4.37 -1.26 -6.39
N ARG A 38 -4.60 0.06 -6.56
CA ARG A 38 -3.93 0.88 -7.57
C ARG A 38 -2.42 0.93 -7.34
N LEU A 39 -1.98 1.13 -6.10
CA LEU A 39 -0.56 1.10 -5.73
C LEU A 39 0.07 -0.24 -6.12
N TRP A 40 -0.53 -1.36 -5.71
CA TRP A 40 0.01 -2.69 -6.01
C TRP A 40 0.03 -3.00 -7.50
N ARG A 41 -0.99 -2.55 -8.25
CA ARG A 41 -1.00 -2.69 -9.70
C ARG A 41 0.18 -1.95 -10.32
N SER A 42 0.38 -0.68 -9.95
CA SER A 42 1.51 0.12 -10.44
C SER A 42 2.86 -0.51 -10.12
N LEU A 43 3.13 -0.88 -8.87
CA LEU A 43 4.39 -1.53 -8.48
C LEU A 43 4.64 -2.83 -9.28
N LYS A 44 3.62 -3.66 -9.46
CA LYS A 44 3.77 -4.92 -10.18
C LYS A 44 4.14 -4.70 -11.65
N TYR A 45 3.40 -3.86 -12.34
CA TYR A 45 3.57 -3.64 -13.78
C TYR A 45 4.76 -2.75 -14.13
N GLU A 46 5.11 -1.80 -13.27
CA GLU A 46 6.16 -0.81 -13.54
C GLU A 46 7.53 -1.24 -12.97
N ASP A 47 7.57 -2.20 -12.03
CA ASP A 47 8.82 -2.66 -11.41
C ASP A 47 8.98 -4.17 -11.45
N ILE A 48 8.11 -4.91 -10.74
CA ILE A 48 8.34 -6.34 -10.45
C ILE A 48 8.35 -7.18 -11.74
N TYR A 49 7.38 -6.98 -12.62
CA TYR A 49 7.26 -7.75 -13.86
C TYR A 49 8.29 -7.36 -14.92
N LEU A 50 8.87 -6.16 -14.84
CA LEU A 50 9.89 -5.71 -15.80
C LEU A 50 11.31 -6.17 -15.41
N LYS A 51 11.58 -6.28 -14.11
CA LYS A 51 12.93 -6.50 -13.60
C LYS A 51 13.26 -7.96 -13.27
N GLU A 52 12.24 -8.82 -13.15
CA GLU A 52 12.40 -10.27 -12.92
C GLU A 52 13.49 -10.61 -11.88
N TYR A 53 13.42 -9.98 -10.71
CA TYR A 53 14.48 -10.09 -9.71
C TYR A 53 14.81 -11.55 -9.33
N GLU A 54 16.09 -11.89 -9.37
CA GLU A 54 16.56 -13.26 -9.08
C GLU A 54 16.61 -13.60 -7.59
N THR A 55 16.67 -12.59 -6.71
CA THR A 55 16.84 -12.81 -5.27
C THR A 55 15.87 -12.00 -4.41
N PRO A 56 15.42 -12.53 -3.25
CA PRO A 56 14.60 -11.76 -2.30
C PRO A 56 15.26 -10.49 -1.78
N ARG A 57 16.59 -10.42 -1.76
CA ARG A 57 17.33 -9.21 -1.39
C ARG A 57 17.18 -8.13 -2.48
N ALA A 58 17.31 -8.51 -3.76
CA ALA A 58 17.12 -7.60 -4.87
C ALA A 58 15.69 -7.07 -4.93
N VAL A 59 14.68 -7.96 -4.78
CA VAL A 59 13.26 -7.56 -4.70
C VAL A 59 13.03 -6.52 -3.60
N ARG A 60 13.54 -6.76 -2.39
CA ARG A 60 13.36 -5.82 -1.27
C ARG A 60 13.96 -4.45 -1.54
N GLN A 61 15.14 -4.41 -2.16
CA GLN A 61 15.76 -3.13 -2.53
C GLN A 61 14.98 -2.44 -3.66
N GLY A 62 14.53 -3.21 -4.65
CA GLY A 62 13.69 -2.75 -5.74
C GLY A 62 12.40 -2.09 -5.28
N ILE A 63 11.65 -2.79 -4.42
CA ILE A 63 10.41 -2.28 -3.82
C ILE A 63 10.68 -1.00 -3.02
N ARG A 64 11.76 -0.96 -2.22
CA ARG A 64 12.12 0.26 -1.47
C ARG A 64 12.34 1.44 -2.42
N ASN A 65 13.15 1.26 -3.45
CA ASN A 65 13.44 2.31 -4.42
C ASN A 65 12.17 2.75 -5.16
N TYR A 66 11.31 1.81 -5.55
CA TYR A 66 10.05 2.13 -6.22
C TYR A 66 9.11 2.92 -5.31
N LEU A 67 9.01 2.57 -4.02
CA LEU A 67 8.16 3.29 -3.06
C LEU A 67 8.69 4.70 -2.77
N THR A 68 10.01 4.90 -2.70
CA THR A 68 10.62 6.24 -2.65
C THR A 68 10.21 7.05 -3.88
N PHE A 69 10.43 6.51 -5.09
CA PHE A 69 9.99 7.17 -6.33
C PHE A 69 8.48 7.48 -6.33
N TYR A 70 7.64 6.53 -5.95
CA TYR A 70 6.18 6.68 -5.96
C TYR A 70 5.70 7.82 -5.03
N ASN A 71 6.36 7.98 -3.88
CA ASN A 71 5.96 8.95 -2.86
C ASN A 71 6.64 10.31 -3.00
N GLU A 72 7.89 10.35 -3.47
CA GLU A 72 8.72 11.56 -3.45
C GLU A 72 8.85 12.20 -4.84
N GLU A 73 8.66 11.44 -5.93
CA GLU A 73 8.98 11.90 -7.28
C GLU A 73 7.81 11.76 -8.27
N ARG A 74 6.97 10.73 -8.11
CA ARG A 74 5.92 10.41 -9.08
C ARG A 74 4.76 11.42 -8.97
N PRO A 75 4.41 12.15 -10.05
CA PRO A 75 3.21 12.98 -10.07
C PRO A 75 1.95 12.11 -10.13
N HIS A 76 0.93 12.49 -9.38
CA HIS A 76 -0.39 11.85 -9.43
C HIS A 76 -1.45 12.86 -9.82
N GLN A 77 -2.19 12.57 -10.90
CA GLN A 77 -3.29 13.42 -11.36
C GLN A 77 -4.36 13.70 -10.28
N ALA A 78 -4.57 12.75 -9.37
CA ALA A 78 -5.50 12.91 -8.24
C ALA A 78 -5.00 13.91 -7.18
N LEU A 79 -3.72 14.28 -7.24
CA LEU A 79 -3.01 15.18 -6.33
C LEU A 79 -2.50 16.43 -7.09
N GLU A 80 -3.21 16.87 -8.13
CA GLU A 80 -2.80 18.03 -8.95
C GLU A 80 -1.38 17.90 -9.53
N ASP A 81 -1.02 16.67 -9.91
CA ASP A 81 0.30 16.29 -10.42
C ASP A 81 1.46 16.51 -9.44
N GLN A 82 1.16 16.61 -8.14
CA GLN A 82 2.17 16.61 -7.06
C GLN A 82 2.43 15.18 -6.54
N PRO A 83 3.65 14.91 -6.03
CA PRO A 83 3.95 13.66 -5.35
C PRO A 83 3.31 13.61 -3.95
N PRO A 84 2.99 12.41 -3.43
CA PRO A 84 2.33 12.26 -2.13
C PRO A 84 3.06 12.93 -0.96
N ALA A 85 4.39 12.95 -0.97
CA ALA A 85 5.20 13.58 0.07
C ALA A 85 5.06 15.11 0.14
N GLU A 86 4.61 15.76 -0.93
CA GLU A 86 4.33 17.20 -0.94
C GLU A 86 2.95 17.51 -0.32
N ILE A 87 2.00 16.58 -0.43
CA ILE A 87 0.62 16.75 0.06
C ILE A 87 0.48 16.31 1.52
N TYR A 88 1.12 15.20 1.90
CA TYR A 88 0.96 14.57 3.21
C TYR A 88 2.26 14.68 4.00
N GLN A 89 2.39 15.72 4.84
CA GLN A 89 3.49 15.93 5.79
C GLN A 89 3.10 15.56 7.22
#